data_AF-A0A8C6VGH3-F1
#
_entry.id   AF-A0A8C6VGH3-F1
#
_cell.length_a   1.000
_cell.length_b   1.000
_cell.length_c   1.000
_cell.angle_alpha   90.00
_cell.angle_beta   90.00
_cell.angle_gamma   90.00
#
_symmetry.space_group_name_H-M   'P 1'
#
loop_
_entity.id
_entity.type
_entity.pdbx_description
1 polymer ?
#
loop_
_entity_poly.entity_id
_entity_poly.type
_entity_poly.pdbx_seq_one_letter_code
_entity_poly.pdbx_strand_id
1 'polypeptide(L)'
;SASCFASPLFQASSHREAFSRGNCSSTLPTQGKSLFLPLDPLSTISSILGAWLDQYSEDFRKPPDYTCLKQLIIYVRLNIPGSDLERRARILFTQFQQQERAEAETEGERHHPSCPLRLEEENGLSEGKSEFLSFSPEMAAEQFTLMDAELFKKVVPYHCLGCIWSQRDKKGKEHLAPSIRATVSQFNRVTNCVIATCLGDRMLKPQQRAKVVERWVEVARECRILKNFSSLRAILSALQCNAVHRLKKTWDEVSRAASKSIQVALDLQSQLSPRFLLLSETYVK
;
A
#
# COMPACT_ATOMS: atom_id res chain seq x y z
N SER A 1 15.81 11.64 27.67
CA SER A 1 15.12 10.91 28.74
C SER A 1 13.89 10.26 28.16
N ALA A 2 14.03 9.00 27.76
CA ALA A 2 13.05 8.23 27.02
C ALA A 2 12.40 7.22 27.98
N SER A 3 11.24 7.59 28.52
CA SER A 3 10.36 6.67 29.24
C SER A 3 9.04 7.36 29.50
N CYS A 4 7.98 6.75 28.99
CA CYS A 4 6.55 6.87 29.33
C CYS A 4 5.75 7.05 28.05
N PHE A 5 5.29 5.93 27.50
CA PHE A 5 3.87 5.64 27.25
C PHE A 5 3.80 4.18 26.79
N ALA A 6 3.69 3.29 27.78
CA ALA A 6 3.39 1.89 27.58
C ALA A 6 1.88 1.68 27.67
N SER A 7 1.34 0.87 26.74
CA SER A 7 0.05 0.13 26.76
C SER A 7 -1.25 0.96 26.74
N PRO A 8 -2.39 0.45 26.19
CA PRO A 8 -2.81 -0.97 26.16
C PRO A 8 -3.72 -1.39 24.96
N LEU A 9 -3.21 -1.97 23.86
CA LEU A 9 -4.12 -2.55 22.83
C LEU A 9 -3.53 -3.79 22.10
N PHE A 10 -2.87 -4.67 22.87
CA PHE A 10 -2.72 -6.08 22.51
C PHE A 10 -3.15 -6.94 23.69
N GLN A 11 -4.42 -6.83 24.04
CA GLN A 11 -5.10 -7.88 24.79
C GLN A 11 -6.44 -8.15 24.09
N ALA A 12 -6.35 -8.78 22.93
CA ALA A 12 -7.48 -9.49 22.35
C ALA A 12 -7.44 -10.92 22.92
N SER A 13 -8.32 -11.12 23.90
CA SER A 13 -8.90 -12.37 24.36
C SER A 13 -8.60 -13.60 23.49
N SER A 14 -7.76 -14.48 24.04
CA SER A 14 -7.82 -15.92 23.75
C SER A 14 -9.09 -16.48 24.38
N HIS A 15 -10.27 -16.27 23.78
CA HIS A 15 -11.46 -17.02 24.16
C HIS A 15 -11.48 -18.36 23.42
N ARG A 16 -11.01 -19.38 24.14
CA ARG A 16 -11.19 -20.79 23.85
C ARG A 16 -12.65 -21.10 24.15
N GLU A 17 -13.54 -21.12 23.15
CA GLU A 17 -14.87 -21.68 23.35
C GLU A 17 -14.77 -23.20 23.42
N ALA A 18 -14.96 -23.70 24.64
CA ALA A 18 -15.21 -25.10 24.92
C ALA A 18 -16.57 -25.48 24.33
N PHE A 19 -16.57 -26.36 23.32
CA PHE A 19 -17.78 -26.97 22.80
C PHE A 19 -18.30 -27.97 23.85
N SER A 20 -19.22 -27.51 24.69
CA SER A 20 -19.89 -28.32 25.71
C SER A 20 -21.02 -29.14 25.09
N ARG A 21 -21.12 -30.40 25.52
CA ARG A 21 -22.14 -31.38 25.11
C ARG A 21 -23.55 -30.85 25.42
N GLY A 22 -24.38 -30.74 24.41
CA GLY A 22 -25.82 -30.49 24.53
C GLY A 22 -26.61 -31.54 23.75
N ASN A 23 -27.19 -32.49 24.49
CA ASN A 23 -28.20 -33.43 24.00
C ASN A 23 -29.49 -32.66 23.70
N CYS A 24 -30.00 -32.71 22.46
CA CYS A 24 -31.40 -32.44 22.16
C CYS A 24 -31.92 -33.50 21.18
N SER A 25 -32.60 -34.50 21.75
CA SER A 25 -33.49 -35.40 21.03
C SER A 25 -34.81 -34.67 20.75
N SER A 26 -35.21 -34.59 19.49
CA SER A 26 -36.63 -34.58 19.11
C SER A 26 -36.81 -34.94 17.64
N THR A 27 -37.79 -35.78 17.40
CA THR A 27 -38.10 -36.60 16.23
C THR A 27 -38.96 -35.92 15.15
N LEU A 28 -38.59 -36.19 13.88
CA LEU A 28 -39.43 -36.45 12.66
C LEU A 28 -40.26 -35.30 12.04
N PRO A 29 -40.69 -35.34 10.74
CA PRO A 29 -40.63 -36.44 9.76
C PRO A 29 -40.15 -36.08 8.32
N THR A 30 -39.95 -37.17 7.55
CA THR A 30 -39.85 -37.45 6.10
C THR A 30 -40.09 -36.38 5.00
N GLN A 31 -39.25 -36.52 3.96
CA GLN A 31 -39.41 -36.28 2.51
C GLN A 31 -38.97 -34.93 1.93
N GLY A 32 -37.85 -34.98 1.18
CA GLY A 32 -37.39 -33.89 0.31
C GLY A 32 -35.99 -34.18 -0.22
N LYS A 33 -35.89 -34.74 -1.42
CA LYS A 33 -34.64 -35.02 -2.16
C LYS A 33 -33.77 -33.75 -2.22
N SER A 34 -32.56 -33.77 -1.67
CA SER A 34 -31.53 -32.79 -2.00
C SER A 34 -30.33 -33.48 -2.64
N LEU A 35 -30.05 -33.05 -3.86
CA LEU A 35 -28.88 -33.41 -4.65
C LEU A 35 -27.62 -32.94 -3.91
N PHE A 36 -27.00 -33.81 -3.14
CA PHE A 36 -25.59 -33.66 -2.76
C PHE A 36 -24.83 -34.82 -3.39
N LEU A 37 -24.40 -34.63 -4.63
CA LEU A 37 -23.30 -35.44 -5.15
C LEU A 37 -22.07 -35.17 -4.26
N PRO A 38 -21.32 -36.20 -3.84
CA PRO A 38 -20.08 -35.97 -3.13
C PRO A 38 -19.16 -35.18 -4.06
N LEU A 39 -18.75 -33.97 -3.66
CA LEU A 39 -17.71 -33.22 -4.35
C LEU A 39 -16.48 -34.14 -4.43
N ASP A 40 -16.05 -34.49 -5.64
CA ASP A 40 -14.83 -35.26 -5.83
C ASP A 40 -13.69 -34.52 -5.11
N PRO A 41 -12.98 -35.15 -4.16
CA PRO A 41 -11.94 -34.47 -3.38
C PRO A 41 -10.88 -33.80 -4.27
N LEU A 42 -10.56 -34.43 -5.41
CA LEU A 42 -9.64 -33.89 -6.41
C LEU A 42 -10.18 -32.64 -7.12
N SER A 43 -11.49 -32.57 -7.37
CA SER A 43 -12.11 -31.37 -7.95
C SER A 43 -12.05 -30.18 -6.99
N THR A 44 -12.26 -30.45 -5.69
CA THR A 44 -12.18 -29.43 -4.62
C THR A 44 -10.74 -28.95 -4.46
N ILE A 45 -9.78 -29.88 -4.40
CA ILE A 45 -8.35 -29.57 -4.34
C ILE A 45 -7.92 -28.78 -5.58
N SER A 46 -8.34 -29.17 -6.78
CA SER A 46 -8.05 -28.44 -8.02
C SER A 46 -8.59 -27.02 -8.00
N SER A 47 -9.80 -26.82 -7.44
CA SER A 47 -10.42 -25.50 -7.32
C SER A 47 -9.66 -24.60 -6.34
N ILE A 48 -9.29 -25.12 -5.16
CA ILE A 48 -8.53 -24.38 -4.15
C ILE A 48 -7.15 -24.01 -4.68
N LEU A 49 -6.42 -24.99 -5.25
CA LEU A 49 -5.09 -24.76 -5.80
C LEU A 49 -5.14 -23.80 -7.00
N GLY A 50 -6.20 -23.88 -7.81
CA GLY A 50 -6.44 -22.94 -8.90
C GLY A 50 -6.67 -21.51 -8.42
N ALA A 51 -7.54 -21.33 -7.41
CA ALA A 51 -7.79 -20.02 -6.82
C ALA A 51 -6.52 -19.45 -6.16
N TRP A 52 -5.74 -20.28 -5.48
CA TRP A 52 -4.48 -19.88 -4.87
C TRP A 52 -3.46 -19.41 -5.93
N LEU A 53 -3.33 -20.16 -7.02
CA LEU A 53 -2.42 -19.86 -8.12
C LEU A 53 -2.79 -18.55 -8.84
N ASP A 54 -4.08 -18.28 -9.04
CA ASP A 54 -4.54 -17.09 -9.76
C ASP A 54 -4.49 -15.83 -8.89
N GLN A 55 -4.91 -15.93 -7.62
CA GLN A 55 -5.09 -14.76 -6.75
C GLN A 55 -3.83 -14.41 -5.94
N TYR A 56 -2.93 -15.38 -5.73
CA TYR A 56 -1.73 -15.23 -4.90
C TYR A 56 -0.50 -15.86 -5.56
N SER A 57 -0.33 -15.64 -6.87
CA SER A 57 0.81 -16.13 -7.64
C SER A 57 2.18 -15.76 -7.04
N GLU A 58 2.27 -14.64 -6.33
CA GLU A 58 3.47 -14.17 -5.62
C GLU A 58 3.98 -15.16 -4.55
N ASP A 59 3.11 -16.00 -3.96
CA ASP A 59 3.53 -17.03 -2.99
C ASP A 59 4.44 -18.10 -3.62
N PHE A 60 4.32 -18.27 -4.94
CA PHE A 60 5.11 -19.19 -5.75
C PHE A 60 6.37 -18.54 -6.33
N ARG A 61 6.50 -17.21 -6.23
CA ARG A 61 7.57 -16.40 -6.83
C ARG A 61 8.77 -16.27 -5.88
N LYS A 62 9.45 -17.39 -5.61
CA LYS A 62 10.73 -17.44 -4.88
C LYS A 62 11.87 -17.84 -5.81
N PRO A 63 12.58 -16.87 -6.42
CA PRO A 63 13.77 -17.13 -7.22
C PRO A 63 14.90 -17.79 -6.41
N PRO A 64 15.84 -18.52 -7.05
CA PRO A 64 15.88 -18.86 -8.48
C PRO A 64 15.07 -20.13 -8.83
N ASP A 65 14.72 -20.92 -7.80
CA ASP A 65 14.26 -22.29 -8.03
C ASP A 65 12.74 -22.45 -8.12
N TYR A 66 11.95 -21.45 -7.71
CA TYR A 66 10.49 -21.50 -7.70
C TYR A 66 9.96 -22.83 -7.11
N THR A 67 10.57 -23.29 -6.02
CA THR A 67 10.42 -24.66 -5.50
C THR A 67 8.96 -25.03 -5.23
N CYS A 68 8.18 -24.12 -4.64
CA CYS A 68 6.77 -24.34 -4.38
C CYS A 68 5.96 -24.52 -5.68
N LEU A 69 6.29 -23.78 -6.74
CA LEU A 69 5.63 -23.91 -8.04
C LEU A 69 5.98 -25.23 -8.73
N LYS A 70 7.26 -25.64 -8.69
CA LYS A 70 7.71 -26.94 -9.19
C LYS A 70 7.01 -28.09 -8.47
N GLN A 71 6.92 -28.03 -7.14
CA GLN A 71 6.22 -29.03 -6.33
C GLN A 71 4.73 -29.11 -6.67
N LEU A 72 4.07 -27.97 -6.86
CA LEU A 72 2.67 -27.92 -7.29
C LEU A 72 2.49 -28.56 -8.68
N ILE A 73 3.35 -28.24 -9.64
CA ILE A 73 3.31 -28.83 -10.99
C ILE A 73 3.49 -30.35 -10.92
N ILE A 74 4.43 -30.85 -10.11
CA ILE A 74 4.65 -32.29 -9.92
C ILE A 74 3.40 -32.93 -9.32
N TYR A 75 2.84 -32.35 -8.26
CA TYR A 75 1.64 -32.87 -7.61
C TYR A 75 0.45 -32.94 -8.59
N VAL A 76 0.20 -31.87 -9.35
CA VAL A 76 -0.91 -31.80 -10.31
C VAL A 76 -0.71 -32.81 -11.45
N ARG A 77 0.53 -33.01 -11.92
CA ARG A 77 0.82 -34.06 -12.93
C ARG A 77 0.55 -35.47 -12.43
N LEU A 78 0.85 -35.74 -11.16
CA LEU A 78 0.67 -37.08 -10.57
C LEU A 78 -0.80 -37.38 -10.25
N ASN A 79 -1.59 -36.37 -9.88
CA ASN A 79 -2.94 -36.59 -9.34
C ASN A 79 -4.06 -36.09 -10.26
N ILE A 80 -3.79 -35.09 -11.12
CA ILE A 80 -4.79 -34.43 -11.98
C ILE A 80 -4.19 -34.06 -13.37
N PRO A 81 -3.63 -35.03 -14.11
CA PRO A 81 -2.96 -34.77 -15.38
C PRO A 81 -3.93 -34.22 -16.44
N GLY A 82 -3.44 -33.31 -17.29
CA GLY A 82 -4.23 -32.70 -18.36
C GLY A 82 -5.27 -31.67 -17.89
N SER A 83 -5.33 -31.38 -16.59
CA SER A 83 -6.23 -30.36 -16.05
C SER A 83 -5.84 -28.95 -16.48
N ASP A 84 -6.83 -28.05 -16.47
CA ASP A 84 -6.60 -26.62 -16.66
C ASP A 84 -5.62 -26.05 -15.62
N LEU A 85 -5.68 -26.55 -14.38
CA LEU A 85 -4.72 -26.21 -13.33
C LEU A 85 -3.27 -26.53 -13.73
N GLU A 86 -3.03 -27.69 -14.35
CA GLU A 86 -1.69 -28.06 -14.83
C GLU A 86 -1.19 -27.08 -15.91
N ARG A 87 -2.08 -26.71 -16.84
CA ARG A 87 -1.76 -25.74 -17.89
C ARG A 87 -1.42 -24.38 -17.28
N ARG A 88 -2.26 -23.87 -16.38
CA ARG A 88 -2.04 -22.57 -15.71
C ARG A 88 -0.75 -22.54 -14.90
N ALA A 89 -0.47 -23.58 -14.12
CA ALA A 89 0.76 -23.66 -13.33
C ALA A 89 2.03 -23.64 -14.20
N ARG A 90 2.01 -24.32 -15.36
CA ARG A 90 3.13 -24.29 -16.33
C ARG A 90 3.31 -22.92 -16.99
N ILE A 91 2.21 -22.27 -17.36
CA ILE A 91 2.25 -20.92 -17.95
C ILE A 91 2.87 -19.96 -16.94
N LEU A 92 2.41 -19.98 -15.68
CA LEU A 92 2.94 -19.13 -14.63
C LEU A 92 4.44 -19.36 -14.40
N PHE A 93 4.87 -20.63 -14.38
CA PHE A 93 6.30 -20.96 -14.25
C PHE A 93 7.13 -20.39 -15.39
N THR A 94 6.63 -20.48 -16.63
CA THR A 94 7.31 -19.94 -17.81
C THR A 94 7.39 -18.42 -17.76
N GLN A 95 6.30 -17.76 -17.33
CA GLN A 95 6.26 -16.30 -17.17
C GLN A 95 7.30 -15.81 -16.16
N PHE A 96 7.42 -16.47 -14.99
CA PHE A 96 8.41 -16.10 -13.99
C PHE A 96 9.85 -16.25 -14.51
N GLN A 97 10.16 -17.33 -15.24
CA GLN A 97 11.48 -17.51 -15.84
C GLN A 97 11.80 -16.46 -16.92
N GLN A 98 10.82 -16.05 -17.72
CA GLN A 98 10.99 -14.99 -18.72
C GLN A 98 11.24 -13.64 -18.06
N GLN A 99 10.47 -13.33 -17.01
CA GLN A 99 10.62 -12.09 -16.26
C GLN A 99 12.01 -11.98 -15.60
N GLU A 100 12.53 -13.07 -15.02
CA GLU A 100 13.87 -13.11 -14.42
C GLU A 100 14.98 -12.91 -15.47
N ARG A 101 14.82 -13.47 -16.69
CA ARG A 101 15.77 -13.24 -17.79
C ARG A 101 15.74 -11.79 -18.28
N ALA A 102 14.56 -11.20 -18.43
CA ALA A 102 14.41 -9.80 -18.84
C ALA A 102 15.00 -8.82 -17.81
N GLU A 103 14.82 -9.10 -16.52
CA GLU A 103 15.43 -8.33 -15.42
C GLU A 103 16.97 -8.45 -15.42
N ALA A 104 17.52 -9.64 -15.72
CA ALA A 104 18.97 -9.84 -15.84
C ALA A 104 19.59 -9.17 -17.09
N GLU A 105 18.87 -9.14 -18.22
CA GLU A 105 19.31 -8.50 -19.46
C GLU A 105 19.31 -6.97 -19.35
N THR A 106 18.31 -6.38 -18.69
CA THR A 106 18.24 -4.93 -18.46
C THR A 106 19.28 -4.39 -17.47
N GLU A 107 19.82 -5.24 -16.59
CA GLU A 107 20.98 -4.88 -15.76
C GLU A 107 22.31 -4.93 -16.53
N GLY A 108 22.41 -5.73 -17.60
CA GLY A 108 23.61 -5.88 -18.43
C GLY A 108 23.84 -4.77 -19.47
N GLU A 109 22.78 -4.10 -19.93
CA GLU A 109 22.85 -3.09 -21.02
C GLU A 109 23.10 -1.64 -20.55
N ARG A 110 23.41 -1.40 -19.27
CA ARG A 110 23.69 -0.05 -18.73
C ARG A 110 25.10 0.52 -19.04
N HIS A 111 25.77 0.09 -20.11
CA HIS A 111 26.96 0.77 -20.65
C HIS A 111 26.66 1.39 -22.04
N HIS A 112 26.46 2.71 -22.03
CA HIS A 112 26.06 3.65 -23.10
C HIS A 112 26.85 3.56 -24.44
N PRO A 113 26.26 4.06 -25.56
CA PRO A 113 26.40 5.49 -25.90
C PRO A 113 25.07 6.22 -26.25
N SER A 114 24.94 7.40 -25.64
CA SER A 114 24.17 8.63 -25.88
C SER A 114 23.07 8.73 -26.95
N CYS A 115 21.93 9.29 -26.50
CA CYS A 115 21.16 10.34 -27.19
C CYS A 115 20.76 11.43 -26.15
N PRO A 116 20.64 12.71 -26.55
CA PRO A 116 21.07 13.83 -25.70
C PRO A 116 19.93 14.46 -24.90
N LEU A 117 19.87 14.17 -23.60
CA LEU A 117 19.40 15.14 -22.61
C LEU A 117 20.48 15.23 -21.54
N ARG A 118 21.26 16.31 -21.65
CA ARG A 118 22.40 16.66 -20.81
C ARG A 118 21.90 16.87 -19.37
N LEU A 119 22.03 15.85 -18.52
CA LEU A 119 22.14 16.04 -17.08
C LEU A 119 23.63 16.21 -16.80
N GLU A 120 24.05 17.45 -16.59
CA GLU A 120 25.38 17.71 -16.05
C GLU A 120 25.39 17.27 -14.59
N GLU A 121 26.26 16.31 -14.29
CA GLU A 121 26.75 16.11 -12.94
C GLU A 121 27.63 17.33 -12.59
N GLU A 122 27.06 18.28 -11.86
CA GLU A 122 27.87 19.25 -11.10
C GLU A 122 27.69 18.98 -9.61
N ASN A 123 28.82 18.65 -8.99
CA ASN A 123 29.02 18.78 -7.57
C ASN A 123 28.75 20.22 -7.14
N GLY A 124 27.89 20.39 -6.14
CA GLY A 124 27.90 21.56 -5.27
C GLY A 124 26.65 22.42 -5.34
N LEU A 125 26.12 22.69 -4.14
CA LEU A 125 25.43 23.92 -3.79
C LEU A 125 23.98 24.10 -4.30
N SER A 126 23.04 23.63 -3.48
CA SER A 126 21.85 24.40 -3.10
C SER A 126 20.96 24.98 -4.23
N GLU A 127 20.43 24.14 -5.13
CA GLU A 127 19.36 24.56 -6.04
C GLU A 127 18.34 23.44 -6.27
N GLY A 128 17.28 23.43 -5.45
CA GLY A 128 16.15 22.51 -5.58
C GLY A 128 14.94 22.90 -4.73
N LYS A 129 14.94 24.12 -4.19
CA LYS A 129 13.90 24.60 -3.27
C LYS A 129 12.71 25.27 -3.96
N SER A 130 12.79 25.50 -5.27
CA SER A 130 11.81 26.34 -5.99
C SER A 130 11.13 25.67 -7.19
N GLU A 131 11.19 24.33 -7.31
CA GLU A 131 10.66 23.60 -8.48
C GLU A 131 9.26 22.99 -8.24
N PHE A 132 8.88 22.69 -7.00
CA PHE A 132 7.54 22.11 -6.75
C PHE A 132 6.41 23.10 -7.08
N LEU A 133 6.62 24.39 -6.79
CA LEU A 133 5.63 25.44 -7.08
C LEU A 133 5.52 25.76 -8.58
N SER A 134 6.45 25.32 -9.42
CA SER A 134 6.38 25.56 -10.87
C SER A 134 5.47 24.57 -11.60
N PHE A 135 5.20 23.39 -11.04
CA PHE A 135 4.27 22.43 -11.64
C PHE A 135 2.82 22.78 -11.33
N SER A 136 1.90 22.48 -12.26
CA SER A 136 0.46 22.61 -12.04
C SER A 136 -0.02 21.61 -10.96
N PRO A 137 -1.11 21.91 -10.21
CA PRO A 137 -1.61 20.98 -9.19
C PRO A 137 -2.04 19.65 -9.79
N GLU A 138 -2.58 19.68 -11.00
CA GLU A 138 -3.04 18.51 -11.74
C GLU A 138 -1.86 17.59 -12.05
N MET A 139 -0.77 18.14 -12.61
CA MET A 139 0.44 17.35 -12.90
C MET A 139 1.03 16.73 -11.63
N ALA A 140 1.11 17.49 -10.53
CA ALA A 140 1.60 16.95 -9.26
C ALA A 140 0.72 15.80 -8.74
N ALA A 141 -0.60 15.97 -8.79
CA ALA A 141 -1.55 14.94 -8.37
C ALA A 141 -1.52 13.70 -9.27
N GLU A 142 -1.36 13.86 -10.58
CA GLU A 142 -1.20 12.76 -11.54
C GLU A 142 0.05 11.94 -11.23
N GLN A 143 1.20 12.61 -11.00
CA GLN A 143 2.45 11.91 -10.68
C GLN A 143 2.37 11.17 -9.34
N PHE A 144 1.81 11.79 -8.30
CA PHE A 144 1.56 11.09 -7.04
C PHE A 144 0.63 9.89 -7.22
N THR A 145 -0.41 10.04 -8.05
CA THR A 145 -1.35 8.96 -8.34
C THR A 145 -0.71 7.82 -9.12
N LEU A 146 0.18 8.11 -10.06
CA LEU A 146 0.94 7.09 -10.78
C LEU A 146 1.84 6.30 -9.82
N MET A 147 2.61 6.99 -8.98
CA MET A 147 3.48 6.38 -7.98
C MET A 147 2.69 5.52 -6.97
N ASP A 148 1.61 6.06 -6.41
CA ASP A 148 0.77 5.34 -5.46
C ASP A 148 0.10 4.12 -6.12
N ALA A 149 -0.41 4.25 -7.35
CA ALA A 149 -1.06 3.16 -8.07
C ALA A 149 -0.09 2.03 -8.41
N GLU A 150 1.16 2.35 -8.79
CA GLU A 150 2.17 1.34 -9.06
C GLU A 150 2.51 0.52 -7.80
N LEU A 151 2.67 1.19 -6.67
CA LEU A 151 2.93 0.52 -5.39
C LEU A 151 1.71 -0.28 -4.92
N PHE A 152 0.50 0.28 -5.06
CA PHE A 152 -0.73 -0.39 -4.65
C PHE A 152 -0.98 -1.69 -5.42
N LYS A 153 -0.69 -1.73 -6.73
CA LYS A 153 -0.77 -2.96 -7.54
C LYS A 153 0.19 -4.06 -7.06
N LYS A 154 1.32 -3.67 -6.46
CA LYS A 154 2.34 -4.58 -5.92
C LYS A 154 2.06 -4.98 -4.46
N VAL A 155 0.97 -4.52 -3.85
CA VAL A 155 0.61 -4.87 -2.47
C VAL A 155 0.23 -6.35 -2.39
N VAL A 156 0.93 -7.08 -1.54
CA VAL A 156 0.60 -8.47 -1.21
C VAL A 156 -0.29 -8.51 0.03
N PRO A 157 -1.54 -8.98 -0.05
CA PRO A 157 -2.52 -8.86 1.04
C PRO A 157 -2.07 -9.45 2.39
N TYR A 158 -1.35 -10.57 2.39
CA TYR A 158 -0.91 -11.17 3.65
C TYR A 158 0.12 -10.32 4.40
N HIS A 159 0.87 -9.44 3.72
CA HIS A 159 1.76 -8.49 4.39
C HIS A 159 1.01 -7.52 5.32
N CYS A 160 -0.29 -7.30 5.10
CA CYS A 160 -1.15 -6.48 5.96
C CYS A 160 -1.58 -7.20 7.25
N LEU A 161 -1.34 -8.51 7.39
CA LEU A 161 -1.75 -9.25 8.57
C LEU A 161 -1.11 -8.65 9.83
N GLY A 162 -1.92 -8.37 10.85
CA GLY A 162 -1.45 -7.72 12.08
C GLY A 162 -0.29 -8.47 12.74
N CYS A 163 -0.27 -9.80 12.67
CA CYS A 163 0.84 -10.63 13.17
C CYS A 163 2.15 -10.43 12.41
N ILE A 164 2.13 -10.05 11.13
CA ILE A 164 3.32 -9.77 10.32
C ILE A 164 3.72 -8.30 10.50
N TRP A 165 2.77 -7.38 10.29
CA TRP A 165 3.03 -5.94 10.33
C TRP A 165 3.50 -5.44 11.70
N SER A 166 2.99 -6.02 12.80
CA SER A 166 3.41 -5.67 14.16
C SER A 166 4.87 -6.05 14.49
N GLN A 167 5.47 -6.94 13.71
CA GLN A 167 6.83 -7.42 13.96
C GLN A 167 7.90 -6.68 13.15
N ARG A 168 7.48 -5.75 12.28
CA ARG A 168 8.36 -5.09 11.30
C ARG A 168 9.54 -4.37 11.95
N ASP A 169 9.37 -3.79 13.14
CA ASP A 169 10.40 -2.98 13.82
C ASP A 169 11.34 -3.82 14.72
N LYS A 170 11.16 -5.14 14.76
CA LYS A 170 12.03 -6.04 15.50
C LYS A 170 13.33 -6.27 14.74
N LYS A 171 14.46 -6.29 15.46
CA LYS A 171 15.79 -6.55 14.89
C LYS A 171 15.79 -7.85 14.08
N GLY A 172 16.31 -7.81 12.86
CA GLY A 172 16.37 -8.95 11.94
C GLY A 172 15.07 -9.25 11.18
N LYS A 173 14.00 -8.46 11.37
CA LYS A 173 12.70 -8.61 10.69
C LYS A 173 12.36 -7.47 9.73
N GLU A 174 13.36 -6.76 9.27
CA GLU A 174 13.24 -5.63 8.34
C GLU A 174 12.64 -6.06 6.98
N HIS A 175 12.89 -7.31 6.58
CA HIS A 175 12.35 -7.92 5.37
C HIS A 175 10.85 -8.27 5.46
N LEU A 176 10.20 -8.08 6.61
CA LEU A 176 8.77 -8.34 6.73
C LEU A 176 7.94 -7.24 6.07
N ALA A 177 6.88 -7.66 5.38
CA ALA A 177 5.90 -6.79 4.73
C ALA A 177 6.51 -5.74 3.77
N PRO A 178 7.41 -6.13 2.85
CA PRO A 178 8.14 -5.18 1.99
C PRO A 178 7.21 -4.33 1.12
N SER A 179 6.12 -4.90 0.61
CA SER A 179 5.15 -4.15 -0.20
C SER A 179 4.43 -3.05 0.61
N ILE A 180 4.11 -3.32 1.89
CA ILE A 180 3.45 -2.34 2.76
C ILE A 180 4.44 -1.27 3.20
N ARG A 181 5.68 -1.65 3.50
CA ARG A 181 6.77 -0.71 3.78
C ARG A 181 6.98 0.26 2.62
N ALA A 182 6.93 -0.21 1.37
CA ALA A 182 7.05 0.64 0.20
C ALA A 182 5.92 1.66 0.09
N THR A 183 4.65 1.22 0.24
CA THR A 183 3.48 2.12 0.23
C THR A 183 3.53 3.14 1.37
N VAL A 184 3.90 2.71 2.58
CA VAL A 184 4.10 3.62 3.72
C VAL A 184 5.22 4.61 3.40
N SER A 185 6.38 4.17 2.89
CA SER A 185 7.47 5.07 2.51
C SER A 185 7.04 6.12 1.48
N GLN A 186 6.15 5.80 0.54
CA GLN A 186 5.64 6.76 -0.42
C GLN A 186 4.71 7.79 0.23
N PHE A 187 3.77 7.34 1.07
CA PHE A 187 2.93 8.22 1.88
C PHE A 187 3.80 9.23 2.67
N ASN A 188 4.87 8.73 3.26
CA ASN A 188 5.81 9.49 4.09
C ASN A 188 6.58 10.53 3.27
N ARG A 189 6.98 10.18 2.03
CA ARG A 189 7.62 11.11 1.11
C ARG A 189 6.70 12.27 0.74
N VAL A 190 5.43 11.98 0.45
CA VAL A 190 4.43 13.02 0.17
C VAL A 190 4.24 13.91 1.39
N THR A 191 3.99 13.34 2.58
CA THR A 191 3.84 14.10 3.83
C THR A 191 5.06 15.00 4.11
N ASN A 192 6.27 14.45 3.98
CA ASN A 192 7.50 15.21 4.20
C ASN A 192 7.72 16.30 3.14
N CYS A 193 7.35 16.07 1.88
CA CYS A 193 7.38 17.09 0.84
C CYS A 193 6.49 18.29 1.18
N VAL A 194 5.27 18.05 1.67
CA VAL A 194 4.37 19.12 2.14
C VAL A 194 4.98 19.88 3.31
N ILE A 195 5.45 19.17 4.34
CA ILE A 195 6.04 19.82 5.52
C ILE A 195 7.28 20.62 5.13
N ALA A 196 8.17 20.05 4.33
CA ALA A 196 9.41 20.69 3.90
C ALA A 196 9.16 21.91 3.01
N THR A 197 8.18 21.89 2.12
CA THR A 197 7.83 23.06 1.29
C THR A 197 7.13 24.15 2.10
N CYS A 198 6.26 23.77 3.05
CA CYS A 198 5.62 24.72 3.95
C CYS A 198 6.58 25.37 4.95
N LEU A 199 7.63 24.66 5.40
CA LEU A 199 8.54 25.12 6.47
C LEU A 199 9.96 25.46 5.99
N GLY A 200 10.34 25.07 4.78
CA GLY A 200 11.73 25.00 4.32
C GLY A 200 12.43 26.34 4.17
N ASP A 201 11.69 27.39 3.83
CA ASP A 201 12.18 28.76 3.84
C ASP A 201 11.63 29.52 5.06
N ARG A 202 12.56 29.87 5.95
CA ARG A 202 12.28 30.62 7.19
C ARG A 202 12.04 32.11 6.92
N MET A 203 12.49 32.62 5.78
CA MET A 203 12.36 34.03 5.38
C MET A 203 11.04 34.33 4.70
N LEU A 204 10.28 33.31 4.27
CA LEU A 204 8.95 33.50 3.67
C LEU A 204 8.02 34.23 4.63
N LYS A 205 7.47 35.35 4.15
CA LYS A 205 6.42 36.09 4.83
C LYS A 205 5.16 35.21 4.96
N PRO A 206 4.33 35.42 5.99
CA PRO A 206 3.11 34.63 6.21
C PRO A 206 2.22 34.52 4.96
N GLN A 207 2.06 35.61 4.20
CA GLN A 207 1.26 35.67 2.97
C GLN A 207 1.82 34.76 1.86
N GLN A 208 3.14 34.71 1.72
CA GLN A 208 3.79 33.85 0.70
C GLN A 208 3.66 32.38 1.10
N ARG A 209 3.85 32.08 2.38
CA ARG A 209 3.66 30.72 2.91
C ARG A 209 2.21 30.27 2.80
N ALA A 210 1.24 31.17 2.96
CA ALA A 210 -0.18 30.87 2.75
C ALA A 210 -0.44 30.40 1.31
N LYS A 211 0.17 31.04 0.30
CA LYS A 211 0.08 30.57 -1.10
C LYS A 211 0.63 29.15 -1.29
N VAL A 212 1.69 28.77 -0.58
CA VAL A 212 2.21 27.39 -0.59
C VAL A 212 1.20 26.41 0.00
N VAL A 213 0.58 26.77 1.13
CA VAL A 213 -0.48 25.96 1.75
C VAL A 213 -1.67 25.82 0.78
N GLU A 214 -2.15 26.91 0.18
CA GLU A 214 -3.24 26.91 -0.80
C GLU A 214 -2.91 26.03 -2.01
N ARG A 215 -1.67 26.08 -2.49
CA ARG A 215 -1.21 25.20 -3.57
C ARG A 215 -1.34 23.72 -3.21
N TRP A 216 -0.97 23.34 -1.99
CA TRP A 216 -1.17 21.96 -1.52
C TRP A 216 -2.64 21.59 -1.36
N VAL A 217 -3.52 22.55 -1.03
CA VAL A 217 -4.97 22.33 -1.02
C VAL A 217 -5.49 22.06 -2.43
N GLU A 218 -4.97 22.75 -3.44
CA GLU A 218 -5.28 22.47 -4.85
C GLU A 218 -4.83 21.06 -5.25
N VAL A 219 -3.58 20.68 -4.95
CA VAL A 219 -3.08 19.33 -5.23
C VAL A 219 -3.93 18.26 -4.52
N ALA A 220 -4.32 18.51 -3.26
CA ALA A 220 -5.22 17.61 -2.53
C ALA A 220 -6.59 17.47 -3.22
N ARG A 221 -7.14 18.57 -3.76
CA ARG A 221 -8.38 18.54 -4.53
C ARG A 221 -8.25 17.68 -5.79
N GLU A 222 -7.15 17.83 -6.53
CA GLU A 222 -6.89 17.02 -7.72
C GLU A 222 -6.69 15.55 -7.37
N CYS A 223 -5.96 15.23 -6.29
CA CYS A 223 -5.86 13.87 -5.77
C CYS A 223 -7.25 13.27 -5.45
N ARG A 224 -8.19 14.07 -4.91
CA ARG A 224 -9.57 13.63 -4.67
C ARG A 224 -10.32 13.35 -5.97
N ILE A 225 -10.18 14.20 -6.99
CA ILE A 225 -10.80 14.01 -8.31
C ILE A 225 -10.30 12.70 -8.94
N LEU A 226 -8.98 12.46 -8.86
CA LEU A 226 -8.33 11.22 -9.31
C LEU A 226 -8.60 10.01 -8.40
N LYS A 227 -9.36 10.18 -7.30
CA LYS A 227 -9.64 9.15 -6.29
C LYS A 227 -8.38 8.57 -5.63
N ASN A 228 -7.28 9.31 -5.63
CA ASN A 228 -6.08 8.98 -4.87
C ASN A 228 -6.24 9.41 -3.41
N PHE A 229 -6.87 8.55 -2.62
CA PHE A 229 -7.08 8.79 -1.19
C PHE A 229 -5.80 8.67 -0.36
N SER A 230 -4.77 7.97 -0.85
CA SER A 230 -3.47 7.83 -0.17
C SER A 230 -2.77 9.18 -0.07
N SER A 231 -2.46 9.80 -1.21
CA SER A 231 -1.81 11.11 -1.26
C SER A 231 -2.71 12.24 -0.75
N LEU A 232 -4.03 12.18 -0.99
CA LEU A 232 -4.96 13.13 -0.37
C LEU A 232 -4.80 13.13 1.16
N ARG A 233 -4.77 11.96 1.80
CA ARG A 233 -4.58 11.84 3.25
C ARG A 233 -3.18 12.27 3.69
N ALA A 234 -2.14 11.91 2.94
CA ALA A 234 -0.77 12.33 3.23
C ALA A 234 -0.65 13.87 3.29
N ILE A 235 -1.28 14.57 2.35
CA ILE A 235 -1.26 16.04 2.29
C ILE A 235 -2.07 16.65 3.44
N LEU A 236 -3.29 16.16 3.70
CA LEU A 236 -4.10 16.69 4.80
C LEU A 236 -3.45 16.47 6.17
N SER A 237 -2.91 15.27 6.41
CA SER A 237 -2.18 14.96 7.65
C SER A 237 -0.94 15.84 7.83
N ALA A 238 -0.23 16.14 6.73
CA ALA A 238 0.92 17.04 6.77
C ALA A 238 0.51 18.48 7.14
N LEU A 239 -0.57 19.00 6.56
CA LEU A 239 -1.07 20.34 6.86
C LEU A 239 -1.61 20.44 8.30
N GLN A 240 -2.17 19.36 8.83
CA GLN A 240 -2.65 19.27 10.21
C GLN A 240 -1.57 18.96 11.24
N CYS A 241 -0.37 18.55 10.83
CA CYS A 241 0.67 18.23 11.79
C CYS A 241 1.02 19.48 12.63
N ASN A 242 1.44 19.26 13.87
CA ASN A 242 1.75 20.35 14.80
C ASN A 242 2.77 21.35 14.25
N ALA A 243 3.65 20.93 13.34
CA ALA A 243 4.66 21.79 12.74
C ALA A 243 4.07 22.87 11.84
N VAL A 244 3.02 22.54 11.09
CA VAL A 244 2.35 23.43 10.13
C VAL A 244 1.11 24.08 10.74
N HIS A 245 0.29 23.32 11.46
CA HIS A 245 -0.96 23.81 12.04
C HIS A 245 -0.76 24.94 13.08
N ARG A 246 0.38 24.98 13.77
CA ARG A 246 0.68 26.04 14.76
C ARG A 246 0.96 27.42 14.14
N LEU A 247 1.17 27.52 12.82
CA LEU A 247 1.57 28.75 12.14
C LEU A 247 0.38 29.73 11.98
N LYS A 248 -0.15 30.26 13.09
CA LYS A 248 -1.39 31.06 13.11
C LYS A 248 -1.38 32.21 12.10
N LYS A 249 -0.32 33.01 12.07
CA LYS A 249 -0.16 34.12 11.11
C LYS A 249 -0.26 33.68 9.65
N THR A 250 0.15 32.46 9.32
CA THR A 250 0.04 31.93 7.96
C THR A 250 -1.39 31.50 7.68
N TRP A 251 -2.04 30.81 8.62
CA TRP A 251 -3.43 30.38 8.49
C TRP A 251 -4.43 31.54 8.42
N ASP A 252 -4.12 32.67 9.07
CA ASP A 252 -4.92 33.90 8.99
C ASP A 252 -4.90 34.51 7.56
N GLU A 253 -3.85 34.23 6.79
CA GLU A 253 -3.67 34.70 5.40
C GLU A 253 -4.19 33.69 4.36
N VAL A 254 -4.53 32.46 4.76
CA VAL A 254 -5.12 31.45 3.87
C VAL A 254 -6.56 31.83 3.55
N SER A 255 -6.93 31.78 2.27
CA SER A 255 -8.28 32.13 1.83
C SER A 255 -9.35 31.27 2.50
N ARG A 256 -10.49 31.89 2.79
CA ARG A 256 -11.66 31.21 3.38
C ARG A 256 -12.13 30.00 2.54
N ALA A 257 -11.99 30.09 1.22
CA ALA A 257 -12.31 29.00 0.30
C ALA A 257 -11.37 27.79 0.50
N ALA A 258 -10.06 28.01 0.58
CA ALA A 258 -9.08 26.95 0.83
C ALA A 258 -9.29 26.31 2.22
N SER A 259 -9.49 27.13 3.25
CA SER A 259 -9.79 26.64 4.61
C SER A 259 -11.05 25.78 4.66
N LYS A 260 -12.12 26.18 3.98
CA LYS A 260 -13.34 25.37 3.86
C LYS A 260 -13.09 24.07 3.09
N SER A 261 -12.29 24.11 2.02
CA SER A 261 -11.93 22.92 1.25
C SER A 261 -11.18 21.89 2.10
N ILE A 262 -10.23 22.35 2.93
CA ILE A 262 -9.52 21.48 3.89
C ILE A 262 -10.54 20.83 4.84
N GLN A 263 -11.42 21.61 5.46
CA GLN A 263 -12.41 21.08 6.40
C GLN A 263 -13.32 20.02 5.77
N VAL A 264 -13.86 20.29 4.58
CA VAL A 264 -14.69 19.32 3.85
C VAL A 264 -13.91 18.05 3.54
N ALA A 265 -12.65 18.15 3.13
CA ALA A 265 -11.82 16.98 2.83
C ALA A 265 -11.52 16.15 4.08
N LEU A 266 -11.34 16.80 5.24
CA LEU A 266 -11.16 16.14 6.53
C LEU A 266 -12.44 15.45 7.02
N ASP A 267 -13.59 16.11 6.87
CA ASP A 267 -14.90 15.55 7.27
C ASP A 267 -15.27 14.32 6.43
N LEU A 268 -14.85 14.27 5.17
CA LEU A 268 -15.01 13.09 4.32
C LEU A 268 -14.09 11.95 4.76
N GLN A 269 -12.88 12.26 5.24
CA GLN A 269 -11.96 11.23 5.75
C GLN A 269 -12.43 10.62 7.07
N SER A 270 -13.05 11.40 7.96
CA SER A 270 -13.59 10.88 9.22
C SER A 270 -14.79 9.93 9.01
N GLN A 271 -15.48 10.04 7.88
CA GLN A 271 -16.60 9.17 7.49
C GLN A 271 -16.15 7.86 6.81
N LEU A 272 -14.93 7.80 6.28
CA LEU A 272 -14.36 6.58 5.69
C LEU A 272 -13.87 5.65 6.82
N SER A 273 -14.48 4.46 6.93
CA SER A 273 -14.36 3.50 8.04
C SER A 273 -12.95 3.32 8.64
N PRO A 274 -12.85 3.11 9.97
CA PRO A 274 -11.62 2.74 10.67
C PRO A 274 -10.82 1.55 10.11
N ARG A 275 -11.45 0.66 9.34
CA ARG A 275 -10.74 -0.43 8.65
C ARG A 275 -9.76 0.05 7.56
N PHE A 276 -9.96 1.26 7.03
CA PHE A 276 -9.02 1.95 6.13
C PHE A 276 -7.92 2.73 6.91
N LEU A 277 -8.02 2.80 8.24
CA LEU A 277 -7.11 3.54 9.14
C LEU A 277 -5.89 2.73 9.61
N LEU A 278 -5.80 1.42 9.32
CA LEU A 278 -4.62 0.60 9.66
C LEU A 278 -3.31 1.09 9.02
N LEU A 279 -3.40 1.99 8.04
CA LEU A 279 -2.25 2.62 7.40
C LEU A 279 -1.94 4.05 7.90
N SER A 280 -2.84 4.72 8.65
CA SER A 280 -2.68 6.13 9.02
C SER A 280 -2.18 6.41 10.44
N GLU A 281 -2.15 5.44 11.36
CA GLU A 281 -1.65 5.69 12.72
C GLU A 281 -0.13 5.54 12.89
N THR A 282 0.63 5.54 11.79
CA THR A 282 2.11 5.64 11.84
C THR A 282 2.65 7.06 11.66
N TYR A 283 1.78 8.07 11.53
CA TYR A 283 2.18 9.46 11.31
C TYR A 283 1.64 10.37 12.39
N VAL A 284 2.55 11.02 13.11
CA VAL A 284 2.37 11.84 14.33
C VAL A 284 2.49 11.04 15.63
N LYS A 285 3.68 10.49 15.86
CA LYS A 285 4.48 10.82 17.05
C LYS A 285 5.94 10.97 16.64
#